data_AF-A0A343YPI6-F1
#
_entry.id   AF-A0A343YPI6-F1
#
_cell.length_a   1.000
_cell.length_b   1.000
_cell.length_c   1.000
_cell.angle_alpha   90.00
_cell.angle_beta   90.00
_cell.angle_gamma   90.00
#
_symmetry.space_group_name_H-M   'P 1'
#
loop_
_entity.id
_entity.type
_entity.pdbx_description
1 polymer ?
#
loop_
_entity_poly.entity_id
_entity_poly.type
_entity_poly.pdbx_seq_one_letter_code
_entity_poly.pdbx_strand_id
1 'polypeptide(L)'
;MEDKRIVIKNAKAALTKGGILYGATILGDKVRHNSFALKLLQIYNKKGIFSNFSDSEEELKKMLSHYFKNIDVIVKGAVAMFSAHGKK
;
A
#
# COMPACT_ATOMS: atom_id res chain seq x y z
N MET A 1 4.32 -6.45 5.82
CA MET A 1 3.20 -6.52 4.84
C MET A 1 2.76 -7.95 4.44
N GLU A 2 3.12 -9.03 5.15
CA GLU A 2 2.86 -10.40 4.65
C GLU A 2 1.36 -10.71 4.48
N ASP A 3 0.52 -10.32 5.43
CA ASP A 3 -0.94 -10.49 5.33
C ASP A 3 -1.55 -9.74 4.14
N LYS A 4 -0.98 -8.58 3.77
CA LYS A 4 -1.41 -7.77 2.62
C LYS A 4 -1.07 -8.44 1.29
N ARG A 5 -0.04 -9.29 1.24
CA ARG A 5 0.30 -10.05 0.02
C ARG A 5 -0.84 -10.96 -0.40
N ILE A 6 -1.56 -11.56 0.55
CA ILE A 6 -2.71 -12.42 0.27
C ILE A 6 -3.83 -11.60 -0.40
N VAL A 7 -4.09 -10.39 0.11
CA VAL A 7 -5.08 -9.47 -0.47
C VAL A 7 -4.71 -9.12 -1.92
N ILE A 8 -3.44 -8.74 -2.18
CA ILE A 8 -2.97 -8.42 -3.53
C ILE A 8 -3.02 -9.64 -4.45
N LYS A 9 -2.65 -10.82 -3.96
CA LYS A 9 -2.75 -12.08 -4.71
C LYS A 9 -4.19 -12.37 -5.15
N ASN A 10 -5.15 -12.22 -4.24
CA ASN A 10 -6.56 -12.45 -4.52
C ASN A 10 -7.12 -11.40 -5.48
N ALA A 11 -6.77 -10.12 -5.29
CA ALA A 11 -7.15 -9.04 -6.20
C ALA A 11 -6.61 -9.30 -7.62
N LYS A 12 -5.33 -9.71 -7.75
CA LYS A 12 -4.73 -10.09 -9.04
C LYS A 12 -5.50 -11.21 -9.74
N ALA A 13 -5.97 -12.21 -8.98
CA ALA A 13 -6.72 -13.34 -9.53
C ALA A 13 -8.07 -12.91 -10.12
N ALA A 14 -8.71 -11.91 -9.53
CA ALA A 14 -9.98 -11.36 -10.01
C ALA A 14 -9.85 -10.45 -11.26
N LEU A 15 -8.64 -9.96 -11.57
CA LEU A 15 -8.43 -9.08 -12.72
C LEU A 15 -8.44 -9.83 -14.06
N THR A 16 -8.98 -9.18 -15.09
CA THR A 16 -8.78 -9.59 -16.48
C THR A 16 -7.30 -9.45 -16.89
N LYS A 17 -6.90 -9.99 -18.05
CA LYS A 17 -5.51 -9.91 -18.53
C LYS A 17 -5.00 -8.46 -18.66
N GLY A 18 -5.87 -7.54 -19.07
CA GLY A 18 -5.59 -6.10 -19.17
C GLY A 18 -6.02 -5.27 -17.97
N GLY A 19 -6.51 -5.91 -16.89
CA GLY A 19 -7.00 -5.21 -15.71
C GLY A 19 -5.91 -4.45 -14.96
N ILE A 20 -6.31 -3.36 -14.33
CA ILE A 20 -5.43 -2.50 -13.51
C ILE A 20 -5.94 -2.52 -12.07
N LEU A 21 -5.05 -2.80 -11.13
CA LEU A 21 -5.30 -2.67 -9.70
C LEU A 21 -4.96 -1.25 -9.26
N TYR A 22 -5.88 -0.58 -8.60
CA TYR A 22 -5.64 0.71 -7.93
C TYR A 22 -5.78 0.54 -6.43
N GLY A 23 -5.04 1.35 -5.68
CA GLY A 23 -5.21 1.42 -4.23
C GLY A 23 -4.43 2.56 -3.61
N ALA A 24 -4.62 2.74 -2.31
CA ALA A 24 -3.88 3.70 -1.52
C ALA A 24 -3.62 3.16 -0.12
N THR A 25 -2.51 3.58 0.48
CA THR A 25 -2.19 3.33 1.89
C THR A 25 -1.55 4.56 2.52
N ILE A 26 -1.63 4.66 3.84
CA ILE A 26 -0.96 5.72 4.60
C ILE A 26 0.39 5.16 5.05
N LEU A 27 1.49 5.81 4.65
CA LEU A 27 2.85 5.42 4.99
C LEU A 27 3.16 5.74 6.46
N GLY A 28 3.62 4.74 7.20
CA GLY A 28 4.03 4.88 8.59
C GLY A 28 5.47 5.38 8.75
N ASP A 29 6.35 4.99 7.83
CA ASP A 29 7.80 5.22 7.92
C ASP A 29 8.25 6.36 6.97
N LYS A 30 8.91 7.38 7.55
CA LYS A 30 9.71 8.44 6.89
C LYS A 30 9.04 9.58 6.11
N VAL A 31 7.73 9.77 6.17
CA VAL A 31 7.16 11.08 5.77
C VAL A 31 7.25 12.01 6.98
N ARG A 32 7.68 13.28 6.80
CA ARG A 32 7.68 14.32 7.86
C ARG A 32 6.29 14.43 8.48
N HIS A 33 6.00 13.62 9.48
CA HIS A 33 4.76 13.69 10.23
C HIS A 33 4.89 14.89 11.16
N ASN A 34 4.00 15.86 11.01
CA ASN A 34 3.67 16.69 12.15
C ASN A 34 3.15 15.76 13.26
N SER A 35 3.38 16.12 14.53
CA SER A 35 3.07 15.30 15.70
C SER A 35 1.59 14.84 15.75
N PHE A 36 0.69 15.54 15.05
CA PHE A 36 -0.72 15.18 14.90
C PHE A 36 -0.95 13.97 13.98
N ALA A 37 -0.26 13.88 12.83
CA ALA A 37 -0.39 12.75 11.90
C ALA A 37 0.13 11.44 12.52
N LEU A 38 1.25 11.49 13.24
CA LEU A 38 1.78 10.37 14.03
C LEU A 38 0.77 9.89 15.08
N LYS A 39 0.13 10.82 15.80
CA LYS A 39 -0.84 10.49 16.86
C LYS A 39 -2.11 9.87 16.30
N LEU A 40 -2.61 10.35 15.15
CA LEU A 40 -3.74 9.72 14.44
C LEU A 40 -3.39 8.31 13.98
N LEU A 41 -2.21 8.11 13.38
CA LEU A 41 -1.74 6.82 12.91
C LEU A 41 -1.63 5.82 14.08
N GLN A 42 -1.09 6.25 15.23
CA GLN A 42 -1.03 5.43 16.44
C GLN A 42 -2.42 5.10 17.02
N ILE A 43 -3.34 6.06 17.10
CA ILE A 43 -4.68 5.84 17.67
C ILE A 43 -5.50 4.87 16.81
N TYR A 44 -5.48 5.02 15.49
CA TYR A 44 -6.28 4.18 14.60
C TYR A 44 -5.68 2.78 14.39
N ASN A 45 -4.35 2.64 14.37
CA ASN A 45 -3.74 1.30 14.40
C ASN A 45 -4.00 0.60 15.74
N LYS A 46 -3.91 1.30 16.88
CA LYS A 46 -4.20 0.73 18.21
C LYS A 46 -5.67 0.31 18.38
N LYS A 47 -6.59 0.98 17.69
CA LYS A 47 -8.01 0.59 17.61
C LYS A 47 -8.29 -0.56 16.64
N GLY A 48 -7.29 -1.08 15.92
CA GLY A 48 -7.45 -2.13 14.91
C GLY A 48 -8.14 -1.68 13.63
N ILE A 49 -8.34 -0.37 13.46
CA ILE A 49 -8.99 0.23 12.29
C ILE A 49 -8.00 0.35 11.13
N PHE A 50 -6.70 0.50 11.43
CA PHE A 50 -5.61 0.48 10.46
C PHE A 50 -4.59 -0.61 10.78
N SER A 51 -3.91 -1.12 9.74
CA SER A 51 -2.80 -2.09 9.82
C SER A 51 -1.56 -1.59 9.07
N ASN A 52 -1.36 -0.28 9.03
CA ASN A 52 -0.42 0.40 8.12
C ASN A 52 0.85 0.90 8.84
N PHE A 53 1.06 0.52 10.09
CA PHE A 53 2.18 1.01 10.90
C PHE A 53 3.57 0.72 10.30
N SER A 54 3.70 -0.39 9.58
CA SER A 54 4.96 -0.81 8.93
C SER A 54 4.97 -0.58 7.41
N ASP A 55 3.96 0.10 6.85
CA ASP A 55 3.92 0.33 5.41
C ASP A 55 4.96 1.41 5.05
N SER A 56 5.92 1.01 4.22
CA SER A 56 6.84 1.89 3.52
C SER A 56 6.56 1.88 2.02
N GLU A 57 6.97 2.94 1.32
CA GLU A 57 6.87 2.99 -0.14
C GLU A 57 7.66 1.83 -0.79
N GLU A 58 8.82 1.51 -0.22
CA GLU A 58 9.71 0.46 -0.71
C GLU A 58 9.07 -0.93 -0.57
N GLU A 59 8.46 -1.24 0.59
CA GLU A 59 7.75 -2.51 0.79
C GLU A 59 6.52 -2.62 -0.13
N LEU A 60 5.78 -1.51 -0.32
CA LEU A 60 4.64 -1.46 -1.24
C LEU A 60 5.07 -1.76 -2.68
N LYS A 61 6.13 -1.11 -3.17
CA LYS A 61 6.71 -1.37 -4.51
C LYS A 61 7.20 -2.80 -4.64
N LYS A 62 7.91 -3.32 -3.63
CA LYS A 62 8.40 -4.70 -3.61
C LYS A 62 7.26 -5.71 -3.67
N MET A 63 6.22 -5.52 -2.87
CA MET A 63 5.04 -6.38 -2.88
C MET A 63 4.33 -6.36 -4.23
N LEU A 64 4.05 -5.17 -4.78
CA LEU A 64 3.36 -5.05 -6.06
C LEU A 64 4.18 -5.67 -7.19
N SER A 65 5.51 -5.47 -7.20
CA SER A 65 6.42 -5.96 -8.27
C SER A 65 6.55 -7.46 -8.29
N HIS A 66 6.25 -8.14 -7.19
CA HIS A 66 6.12 -9.58 -7.17
C HIS A 66 4.94 -10.08 -8.03
N TYR A 67 3.83 -9.33 -8.10
CA TYR A 67 2.59 -9.76 -8.77
C TYR A 67 2.31 -9.09 -10.12
N PHE A 68 2.90 -7.92 -10.37
CA PHE A 68 2.63 -7.10 -11.57
C PHE A 68 3.93 -6.70 -12.27
N LYS A 69 3.86 -6.50 -13.58
CA LYS A 69 4.99 -6.04 -14.40
C LYS A 69 5.18 -4.52 -14.32
N ASN A 70 4.08 -3.78 -14.39
CA ASN A 70 4.08 -2.32 -14.46
C ASN A 70 3.42 -1.77 -13.20
N ILE A 71 4.15 -0.92 -12.47
CA ILE A 71 3.71 -0.35 -11.19
C ILE A 71 4.08 1.12 -11.18
N ASP A 72 3.11 1.92 -10.77
CA ASP A 72 3.32 3.33 -10.45
C ASP A 72 2.90 3.59 -9.00
N VAL A 73 3.72 4.34 -8.27
CA VAL A 73 3.44 4.72 -6.88
C VAL A 73 3.74 6.21 -6.75
N ILE A 74 2.73 6.98 -6.36
CA ILE A 74 2.83 8.42 -6.15
C ILE A 74 2.56 8.69 -4.67
N VAL A 75 3.48 9.41 -4.03
CA VAL A 75 3.33 9.83 -2.64
C VAL A 75 2.90 11.30 -2.59
N LYS A 76 1.81 11.58 -1.88
CA LYS A 76 1.32 12.93 -1.58
C LYS A 76 1.15 13.07 -0.08
N GLY A 77 2.02 13.85 0.56
CA GLY A 77 2.10 13.89 2.02
C GLY A 77 2.40 12.48 2.56
N ALA A 78 1.58 11.99 3.49
CA ALA A 78 1.72 10.66 4.07
C ALA A 78 0.98 9.55 3.32
N VAL A 79 0.32 9.85 2.20
CA VAL A 79 -0.49 8.88 1.45
C VAL A 79 0.28 8.42 0.21
N ALA A 80 0.47 7.11 0.08
CA ALA A 80 0.92 6.47 -1.14
C ALA A 80 -0.29 5.97 -1.93
N MET A 81 -0.45 6.47 -3.14
CA MET A 81 -1.41 5.97 -4.13
C MET A 81 -0.66 5.11 -5.13
N PHE A 82 -1.25 4.02 -5.58
CA PHE A 82 -0.61 3.12 -6.55
C PHE A 82 -1.56 2.65 -7.63
N SER A 83 -0.95 2.32 -8.77
CA SER A 83 -1.56 1.52 -9.83
C SER A 83 -0.63 0.36 -10.21
N ALA A 84 -1.20 -0.80 -10.53
CA ALA A 84 -0.43 -1.97 -10.93
C ALA A 84 -1.16 -2.77 -12.01
N HIS A 85 -0.47 -3.13 -13.09
CA HIS A 85 -1.06 -3.88 -14.21
C HIS A 85 -0.05 -4.81 -14.90
N GLY A 86 -0.56 -5.63 -15.81
CA GLY A 86 0.22 -6.70 -16.44
C GLY A 86 0.55 -7.79 -15.42
N LYS A 87 -0.49 -8.49 -14.95
CA LYS A 87 -0.36 -9.57 -13.97
C LYS A 87 0.66 -10.63 -14.40
N LYS A 88 1.51 -11.06 -13.46
CA LYS A 88 2.49 -12.16 -13.61
C LYS A 88 1.88 -13.50 -13.22
#